data_AF-A0A0Q4V191-F1
#
_entry.id   AF-A0A0Q4V191-F1
#
_cell.length_a   1.000
_cell.length_b   1.000
_cell.length_c   1.000
_cell.angle_alpha   90.00
_cell.angle_beta   90.00
_cell.angle_gamma   90.00
#
_symmetry.space_group_name_H-M   'P 1'
#
loop_
_entity.id
_entity.type
_entity.pdbx_description
1 polymer ?
#
loop_
_entity_poly.entity_id
_entity_poly.type
_entity_poly.pdbx_seq_one_letter_code
_entity_poly.pdbx_strand_id
1 'polypeptide(L)'
;MREPSTEPVTAASSAAIAASLVIHPGAHVLDVALAHAVGAGGVLEGRRIVYGYETKATWVVVHQWVFATGSVHVNLTASCAVEDTPFVAPHSDGVVAGVVFGDGETAGETGGAVTDHGDGTR
;
A
#
# COMPACT_ATOMS: atom_id res chain seq x y z
N MET A 1 -9.21 1.78 20.48
CA MET A 1 -7.76 1.54 20.52
C MET A 1 -7.53 0.22 19.79
N ARG A 2 -6.82 0.21 18.65
CA ARG A 2 -6.51 -1.05 17.94
C ARG A 2 -5.38 -1.74 18.69
N GLU A 3 -5.53 -3.04 18.98
CA GLU A 3 -4.45 -3.83 19.56
C GLU A 3 -3.31 -4.00 18.54
N PRO A 4 -2.05 -3.94 18.98
CA PRO A 4 -0.91 -4.19 18.10
C PRO A 4 -0.92 -5.66 17.64
N SER A 5 -0.64 -5.89 16.37
CA SER A 5 -0.56 -7.23 15.77
C SER A 5 0.89 -7.56 15.43
N THR A 6 1.38 -8.65 16.02
CA THR A 6 2.71 -9.23 15.77
C THR A 6 2.62 -10.45 14.85
N GLU A 7 1.45 -10.73 14.27
CA GLU A 7 1.28 -11.93 13.46
C GLU A 7 2.23 -11.95 12.26
N PRO A 8 2.72 -13.15 11.87
CA PRO A 8 3.55 -13.29 10.68
C PRO A 8 2.87 -12.73 9.43
N VAL A 9 3.66 -12.17 8.51
CA VAL A 9 3.16 -11.60 7.25
C VAL A 9 2.30 -12.58 6.44
N THR A 10 2.56 -13.89 6.58
CA THR A 10 1.75 -14.95 5.97
C THR A 10 0.32 -14.94 6.50
N ALA A 11 0.12 -14.91 7.81
CA ALA A 11 -1.20 -14.83 8.43
C ALA A 11 -1.92 -13.52 8.07
N ALA A 12 -1.19 -12.39 8.12
CA ALA A 12 -1.70 -11.08 7.71
C ALA A 12 -2.20 -11.07 6.26
N SER A 13 -1.40 -11.64 5.35
CA SER A 13 -1.75 -11.73 3.93
C SER A 13 -2.94 -12.66 3.67
N SER A 14 -3.03 -13.80 4.38
CA SER A 14 -4.20 -14.69 4.28
C SER A 14 -5.48 -14.03 4.78
N ALA A 15 -5.41 -13.28 5.88
CA ALA A 15 -6.53 -12.50 6.38
C ALA A 15 -6.94 -11.39 5.40
N ALA A 16 -5.98 -10.71 4.77
CA ALA A 16 -6.25 -9.70 3.74
C ALA A 16 -6.95 -10.31 2.52
N ILE A 17 -6.50 -11.47 2.03
CA ILE A 17 -7.16 -12.20 0.94
C ILE A 17 -8.59 -12.55 1.34
N ALA A 18 -8.79 -13.18 2.50
CA ALA A 18 -10.12 -13.56 2.97
C ALA A 18 -11.06 -12.34 3.06
N ALA A 19 -10.56 -11.21 3.59
CA ALA A 19 -11.32 -9.97 3.66
C ALA A 19 -11.69 -9.45 2.26
N SER A 20 -10.76 -9.43 1.31
CA SER A 20 -11.03 -9.00 -0.07
C SER A 20 -12.08 -9.87 -0.76
N LEU A 21 -12.05 -11.19 -0.55
CA LEU A 21 -13.03 -12.12 -1.13
C LEU A 21 -14.44 -11.95 -0.52
N VAL A 22 -14.53 -11.52 0.75
CA VAL A 22 -15.79 -11.19 1.41
C VAL A 22 -16.34 -9.84 0.91
N ILE A 23 -15.47 -8.84 0.75
CA ILE A 23 -15.86 -7.48 0.32
C ILE A 23 -16.30 -7.49 -1.15
N HIS A 24 -15.63 -8.29 -1.99
CA HIS A 24 -15.88 -8.36 -3.42
C HIS A 24 -16.31 -9.78 -3.84
N PRO A 25 -17.62 -10.09 -3.78
CA PRO A 25 -18.13 -11.38 -4.26
C PRO A 25 -17.74 -11.62 -5.72
N GLY A 26 -17.16 -12.80 -6.00
CA GLY A 26 -16.64 -13.13 -7.33
C GLY A 26 -15.22 -12.63 -7.58
N ALA A 27 -14.54 -12.08 -6.57
CA ALA A 27 -13.12 -11.79 -6.68
C ALA A 27 -12.28 -13.06 -6.84
N HIS A 28 -11.23 -12.97 -7.64
CA HIS A 28 -10.26 -14.03 -7.87
C HIS A 28 -8.85 -13.50 -7.62
N VAL A 29 -8.08 -14.22 -6.80
CA VAL A 29 -6.65 -13.96 -6.64
C VAL A 29 -5.93 -14.41 -7.90
N LEU A 30 -5.17 -13.49 -8.50
CA LEU A 30 -4.46 -13.68 -9.76
C LEU A 30 -2.97 -13.95 -9.53
N ASP A 31 -2.38 -13.28 -8.54
CA ASP A 31 -0.96 -13.43 -8.18
C ASP A 31 -0.71 -13.12 -6.70
N VAL A 32 0.29 -13.77 -6.12
CA VAL A 32 0.82 -13.45 -4.79
C VAL A 32 2.33 -13.54 -4.82
N ALA A 33 3.00 -12.40 -4.60
CA ALA A 33 4.45 -12.27 -4.68
C ALA A 33 5.04 -11.68 -3.39
N LEU A 34 6.35 -11.84 -3.21
CA LEU A 34 7.10 -11.14 -2.17
C LEU A 34 7.12 -9.64 -2.47
N ALA A 35 7.01 -8.83 -1.42
CA ALA A 35 7.22 -7.38 -1.48
C ALA A 35 8.18 -6.95 -0.39
N HIS A 36 8.84 -5.82 -0.60
CA HIS A 36 9.74 -5.23 0.39
C HIS A 36 9.45 -3.73 0.50
N ALA A 37 9.60 -3.20 1.69
CA ALA A 37 9.56 -1.77 1.96
C ALA A 37 10.67 -1.39 2.95
N VAL A 38 10.92 -0.10 3.13
CA VAL A 38 11.85 0.38 4.15
C VAL A 38 11.07 0.73 5.41
N GLY A 39 11.48 0.18 6.54
CA GLY A 39 11.01 0.55 7.87
C GLY A 39 12.15 1.13 8.71
N ALA A 40 11.81 1.67 9.88
CA ALA A 40 12.78 2.27 10.80
C ALA A 40 13.92 1.31 11.23
N GLY A 41 13.62 0.01 11.32
CA GLY A 41 14.59 -1.04 11.66
C GLY A 41 15.30 -1.70 10.46
N GLY A 42 15.08 -1.22 9.23
CA GLY A 42 15.61 -1.82 8.01
C GLY A 42 14.53 -2.32 7.04
N VAL A 43 14.81 -3.35 6.27
CA VAL A 43 13.88 -3.87 5.25
C VAL A 43 12.70 -4.58 5.94
N LEU A 44 11.49 -4.17 5.60
CA LEU A 44 10.26 -4.86 5.99
C LEU A 44 9.86 -5.87 4.91
N GLU A 45 9.60 -7.10 5.34
CA GLU A 45 9.02 -8.11 4.47
C GLU A 45 7.51 -7.89 4.32
N GLY A 46 7.04 -8.05 3.10
CA GLY A 46 5.64 -7.91 2.73
C GLY A 46 5.17 -8.98 1.76
N ARG A 47 3.89 -8.89 1.41
CA ARG A 47 3.29 -9.63 0.29
C ARG A 47 2.56 -8.66 -0.61
N ARG A 48 2.76 -8.81 -1.92
CA ARG A 48 1.89 -8.22 -2.94
C ARG A 48 0.86 -9.27 -3.33
N ILE A 49 -0.41 -8.91 -3.25
CA ILE A 49 -1.55 -9.70 -3.67
C ILE A 49 -2.18 -8.96 -4.85
N VAL A 50 -2.33 -9.63 -5.98
CA VAL A 50 -3.09 -9.12 -7.12
C VAL A 50 -4.37 -9.92 -7.20
N TYR A 51 -5.51 -9.24 -7.19
CA TYR A 51 -6.81 -9.87 -7.38
C TYR A 51 -7.68 -9.03 -8.30
N GLY A 52 -8.61 -9.68 -8.99
CA GLY A 52 -9.57 -9.03 -9.87
C GLY A 52 -10.99 -9.35 -9.47
N TYR A 53 -11.92 -8.43 -9.73
CA TYR A 53 -13.34 -8.68 -9.61
C TYR A 53 -14.12 -7.91 -10.66
N GLU A 54 -15.28 -8.42 -11.02
CA GLU A 54 -16.18 -7.78 -11.98
C GLU A 54 -17.07 -6.75 -11.29
N THR A 55 -17.25 -5.60 -11.95
CA THR A 55 -18.31 -4.64 -11.63
C THR A 55 -19.34 -4.63 -12.76
N LYS A 56 -20.44 -3.91 -12.60
CA LYS A 56 -21.48 -3.82 -13.65
C LYS A 56 -20.97 -3.27 -15.00
N ALA A 57 -19.82 -2.59 -15.02
CA ALA A 57 -19.33 -1.85 -16.18
C ALA A 57 -17.95 -2.31 -16.68
N THR A 58 -17.09 -2.81 -15.79
CA THR A 58 -15.72 -3.22 -16.14
C THR A 58 -15.16 -4.23 -15.13
N TRP A 59 -14.06 -4.88 -15.50
CA TRP A 59 -13.23 -5.64 -14.59
C TRP A 59 -12.25 -4.71 -13.88
N VAL A 60 -12.19 -4.82 -12.54
CA VAL A 60 -11.26 -4.07 -11.71
C VAL A 60 -10.13 -4.99 -11.28
N VAL A 61 -8.89 -4.54 -11.46
CA VAL A 61 -7.70 -5.19 -10.91
C VAL A 61 -7.21 -4.40 -9.73
N VAL A 62 -6.94 -5.10 -8.63
CA VAL A 62 -6.43 -4.54 -7.39
C VAL A 62 -5.05 -5.11 -7.10
N HIS A 63 -4.11 -4.21 -6.83
CA HIS A 63 -2.80 -4.49 -6.31
C HIS A 63 -2.79 -4.10 -4.84
N GLN A 64 -2.61 -5.07 -3.97
CA GLN A 64 -2.58 -4.85 -2.52
C GLN A 64 -1.23 -5.29 -1.97
N TRP A 65 -0.58 -4.43 -1.19
CA TRP A 65 0.64 -4.76 -0.47
C TRP A 65 0.35 -4.80 1.02
N VAL A 66 0.77 -5.86 1.67
CA VAL A 66 0.63 -6.06 3.12
C VAL A 66 2.03 -6.12 3.72
N PHE A 67 2.32 -5.19 4.64
CA PHE A 67 3.60 -5.13 5.35
C PHE A 67 3.39 -5.32 6.85
N ALA A 68 4.24 -6.11 7.48
CA ALA A 68 4.28 -6.24 8.93
C ALA A 68 5.35 -5.29 9.51
N THR A 69 4.91 -4.28 10.27
CA THR A 69 5.82 -3.30 10.91
C THR A 69 6.21 -3.69 12.34
N GLY A 70 5.83 -4.90 12.78
CA GLY A 70 6.07 -5.43 14.13
C GLY A 70 5.00 -5.04 15.16
N SER A 71 4.36 -3.88 15.02
CA SER A 71 3.25 -3.45 15.90
C SER A 71 1.91 -3.38 15.16
N VAL A 72 1.92 -3.09 13.86
CA VAL A 72 0.73 -3.05 13.02
C VAL A 72 1.01 -3.64 11.65
N HIS A 73 -0.05 -4.06 10.97
CA HIS A 73 0.01 -4.36 9.54
C HIS A 73 -0.45 -3.15 8.75
N VAL A 74 0.31 -2.80 7.72
CA VAL A 74 -0.06 -1.72 6.79
C VAL A 74 -0.45 -2.34 5.47
N ASN A 75 -1.64 -1.97 5.00
CA ASN A 75 -2.16 -2.37 3.71
C ASN A 75 -2.15 -1.17 2.77
N LEU A 76 -1.36 -1.23 1.70
CA LEU A 76 -1.42 -0.29 0.59
C LEU A 76 -2.25 -0.91 -0.52
N THR A 77 -3.08 -0.13 -1.20
CA THR A 77 -3.95 -0.65 -2.25
C THR A 77 -4.01 0.34 -3.40
N ALA A 78 -3.77 -0.17 -4.61
CA ALA A 78 -4.01 0.52 -5.86
C ALA A 78 -5.01 -0.31 -6.67
N SER A 79 -5.97 0.33 -7.30
CA SER A 79 -6.98 -0.33 -8.12
C SER A 79 -7.19 0.43 -9.41
N CYS A 80 -7.43 -0.29 -10.49
CA CYS A 80 -7.68 0.29 -11.81
C CYS A 80 -8.59 -0.62 -12.63
N ALA A 81 -9.15 -0.07 -13.72
CA ALA A 81 -9.79 -0.91 -14.72
C ALA A 81 -8.74 -1.84 -15.35
N VAL A 82 -9.14 -3.04 -15.75
CA VAL A 82 -8.21 -4.07 -16.25
C VAL A 82 -7.37 -3.56 -17.43
N GLU A 83 -7.97 -2.76 -18.30
CA GLU A 83 -7.35 -2.11 -19.46
C GLU A 83 -6.23 -1.12 -19.09
N ASP A 84 -6.28 -0.53 -17.90
CA ASP A 84 -5.30 0.45 -17.41
C ASP A 84 -4.14 -0.20 -16.62
N THR A 85 -4.24 -1.50 -16.32
CA THR A 85 -3.25 -2.25 -15.53
C THR A 85 -1.80 -2.07 -16.03
N PRO A 86 -1.51 -2.10 -17.36
CA PRO A 86 -0.14 -1.92 -17.84
C PRO A 86 0.48 -0.56 -17.48
N PHE A 87 -0.34 0.47 -17.23
CA PHE A 87 0.12 1.80 -16.83
C PHE A 87 0.19 1.95 -15.32
N VAL A 88 -0.79 1.41 -14.59
CA VAL A 88 -0.91 1.57 -13.13
C VAL A 88 0.05 0.65 -12.37
N ALA A 89 0.23 -0.59 -12.84
CA ALA A 89 1.06 -1.57 -12.12
C ALA A 89 2.50 -1.06 -11.88
N PRO A 90 3.25 -0.56 -12.89
CA PRO A 90 4.62 -0.08 -12.66
C PRO A 90 4.67 1.16 -11.75
N HIS A 91 3.70 2.06 -11.86
CA HIS A 91 3.64 3.26 -11.03
C HIS A 91 3.39 2.92 -9.57
N SER A 92 2.43 2.03 -9.31
CA SER A 92 2.09 1.60 -7.97
C SER A 92 3.23 0.81 -7.30
N ASP A 93 3.92 -0.06 -8.04
CA ASP A 93 5.14 -0.73 -7.58
C ASP A 93 6.24 0.31 -7.23
N GLY A 94 6.42 1.34 -8.06
CA GLY A 94 7.38 2.42 -7.82
C GLY A 94 7.04 3.28 -6.59
N VAL A 95 5.77 3.59 -6.37
CA VAL A 95 5.31 4.30 -5.17
C VAL A 95 5.62 3.47 -3.92
N VAL A 96 5.28 2.18 -3.92
CA VAL A 96 5.52 1.29 -2.78
C VAL A 96 7.00 1.14 -2.49
N ALA A 97 7.84 1.03 -3.51
CA ALA A 97 9.30 0.99 -3.35
C ALA A 97 9.88 2.28 -2.71
N GLY A 98 9.19 3.42 -2.86
CA GLY A 98 9.57 4.69 -2.24
C GLY A 98 8.98 4.94 -0.86
N VAL A 99 8.10 4.07 -0.35
CA VAL A 99 7.48 4.24 0.97
C VAL A 99 8.48 3.90 2.07
N VAL A 100 8.56 4.78 3.08
CA VAL A 100 9.31 4.58 4.31
C VAL A 100 8.34 4.59 5.50
N PHE A 101 8.34 3.52 6.28
CA PHE A 101 7.53 3.39 7.49
C PHE A 101 8.35 3.81 8.72
N GLY A 102 7.95 4.91 9.36
CA GLY A 102 8.56 5.37 10.62
C GLY A 102 7.95 4.74 11.87
N ASP A 103 8.60 4.92 13.03
CA ASP A 103 8.23 4.35 14.33
C ASP A 103 7.02 5.01 15.01
N GLY A 104 6.30 5.90 14.30
CA GLY A 104 5.08 6.54 14.81
C GLY A 104 5.32 7.77 15.71
N GLU A 105 6.56 8.16 15.98
CA GLU A 105 6.90 9.40 16.69
C GLU A 105 7.51 10.43 15.72
N THR A 106 6.68 11.04 14.87
CA THR A 106 6.88 12.38 14.26
C THR A 106 5.74 12.71 13.30
N ALA A 107 4.63 13.21 13.85
CA ALA A 107 3.82 14.21 13.16
C ALA A 107 4.28 15.60 13.63
N GLY A 108 5.57 15.88 13.45
CA GLY A 108 6.17 17.19 13.69
C GLY A 108 6.28 17.91 12.36
N GLU A 109 5.45 18.94 12.19
CA GLU A 109 5.48 20.00 11.17
C GLU A 109 6.57 19.87 10.09
N THR A 110 6.20 19.40 8.89
CA THR A 110 6.86 19.89 7.68
C THR A 110 6.40 21.34 7.47
N GLY A 111 7.07 22.25 8.18
CA GLY A 111 7.00 23.69 7.94
C GLY A 111 7.32 23.95 6.46
N GLY A 112 6.38 24.61 5.78
CA GLY A 112 6.54 24.98 4.39
C GLY A 112 7.77 25.85 4.22
N ALA A 113 8.71 25.40 3.39
CA ALA A 113 9.72 26.28 2.81
C ALA A 113 9.02 27.20 1.81
N VAL A 114 8.39 28.27 2.31
CA VAL A 114 8.10 29.45 1.48
C VAL A 114 9.44 30.14 1.28
N THR A 115 10.06 29.93 0.12
CA THR A 115 11.16 30.78 -0.32
C THR A 115 10.60 32.17 -0.58
N ASP A 116 10.91 33.08 0.35
CA ASP A 116 10.76 34.53 0.20
C ASP A 116 11.47 34.98 -1.09
N HIS A 117 10.68 35.32 -2.11
CA HIS A 117 11.15 36.06 -3.27
C HIS A 117 10.94 37.54 -2.95
N GLY A 118 11.99 38.18 -2.44
CA GLY A 118 12.00 39.61 -2.18
C GLY A 118 11.63 40.39 -3.44
N ASP A 119 10.47 41.05 -3.40
CA ASP A 119 10.09 42.03 -4.39
C ASP A 119 10.68 43.39 -3.99
N GLY A 120 11.83 43.68 -4.60
CA GLY A 120 12.45 44.99 -4.56
C GLY A 120 11.85 45.88 -5.64
N THR A 121 10.81 46.65 -5.30
CA THR A 121 10.43 47.85 -6.05
C THR A 121 10.38 49.05 -5.13
N ARG A 122 11.32 49.97 -5.38
CA ARG A 122 11.20 51.40 -5.09
C ARG A 122 10.59 52.10 -6.28
#